data_AF-A0A9Q9D8F3-F1
#
_entry.id   AF-A0A9Q9D8F3-F1
#
_cell.length_a   1.000
_cell.length_b   1.000
_cell.length_c   1.000
_cell.angle_alpha   90.00
_cell.angle_beta   90.00
_cell.angle_gamma   90.00
#
_symmetry.space_group_name_H-M   'P 1'
#
loop_
_entity.id
_entity.type
_entity.pdbx_description
1 polymer ?
#
loop_
_entity_poly.entity_id
_entity_poly.type
_entity_poly.pdbx_seq_one_letter_code
_entity_poly.pdbx_strand_id
1 'polypeptide(L)'
;MKGLVLALAATAAISGCQSAPKPEDMARTSLQTAPADLQLLCAHAAAGAAQVDSAKVLPTSSRALDAASYSVDLDAAGRKFTCIVDTAGSVKSVTPV
;
A
#
# COMPACT_ATOMS: atom_id res chain seq x y z
N MET A 1 55.65 -25.84 -13.12
CA MET A 1 54.49 -26.69 -13.43
C MET A 1 53.72 -26.83 -12.12
N LYS A 2 52.59 -26.13 -11.89
CA LYS A 2 51.24 -26.24 -12.46
C LYS A 2 50.32 -26.90 -11.41
N GLY A 3 49.31 -26.15 -10.97
CA GLY A 3 48.16 -26.66 -10.20
C GLY A 3 48.33 -26.51 -8.69
N LEU A 4 47.33 -26.13 -7.92
CA LEU A 4 45.93 -25.86 -8.22
C LEU A 4 45.38 -25.13 -7.00
N VAL A 5 44.70 -24.02 -7.25
CA VAL A 5 43.95 -23.22 -6.27
C VAL A 5 42.92 -24.10 -5.57
N LEU A 6 42.90 -24.10 -4.24
CA LEU A 6 41.72 -24.48 -3.47
C LEU A 6 41.62 -23.56 -2.24
N ALA A 7 41.10 -22.35 -2.47
CA ALA A 7 40.62 -21.48 -1.41
C ALA A 7 39.32 -22.07 -0.87
N LEU A 8 39.40 -22.80 0.25
CA LEU A 8 38.21 -23.32 0.93
C LEU A 8 37.85 -22.36 2.07
N ALA A 9 36.82 -21.56 1.79
CA ALA A 9 36.16 -20.65 2.70
C ALA A 9 35.64 -21.39 3.94
N ALA A 10 36.02 -20.91 5.13
CA ALA A 10 35.43 -21.31 6.41
C ALA A 10 34.77 -20.09 7.07
N THR A 11 33.78 -19.50 6.40
CA THR A 11 32.79 -18.63 7.05
C THR A 11 31.75 -19.52 7.73
N ALA A 12 32.05 -19.90 8.98
CA ALA A 12 31.08 -20.56 9.84
C ALA A 12 29.91 -19.61 10.12
N ALA A 13 28.72 -20.11 9.79
CA ALA A 13 27.44 -19.44 9.79
C ALA A 13 27.17 -18.59 11.04
N ILE A 14 26.87 -17.31 10.80
CA ILE A 14 26.08 -16.51 11.74
C ILE A 14 24.69 -17.13 11.72
N SER A 15 24.40 -17.97 12.71
CA SER A 15 23.07 -18.47 13.04
C SER A 15 22.18 -17.29 13.42
N GLY A 16 21.62 -16.60 12.42
CA GLY A 16 20.49 -15.71 12.64
C GLY A 16 19.30 -16.57 13.06
N CYS A 17 18.66 -16.21 14.18
CA CYS A 17 17.40 -16.82 14.59
C CYS A 17 16.34 -16.62 13.49
N GLN A 18 16.16 -17.61 12.62
CA GLN A 18 14.98 -17.68 11.76
C GLN A 18 13.82 -18.31 12.53
N SER A 19 13.16 -17.52 13.37
CA SER A 19 11.74 -17.78 13.60
C SER A 19 11.03 -17.38 12.31
N ALA A 20 10.92 -18.32 11.37
CA ALA A 20 9.92 -18.23 10.32
C ALA A 20 8.61 -18.76 10.95
N PRO A 21 7.73 -17.90 11.49
CA PRO A 21 6.43 -18.36 11.93
C PRO A 21 5.73 -19.02 10.73
N LYS A 22 5.06 -20.14 10.98
CA LYS A 22 4.20 -20.79 9.98
C LYS A 22 3.18 -19.75 9.50
N PRO A 23 2.83 -19.68 8.20
CA PRO A 23 1.81 -18.77 7.71
C PRO A 23 0.41 -19.26 8.12
N GLU A 24 0.10 -19.14 9.39
CA GLU A 24 -1.19 -19.47 9.98
C GLU A 24 -1.55 -18.24 10.83
N ASP A 25 -2.59 -17.52 10.42
CA ASP A 25 -3.04 -16.23 11.01
C ASP A 25 -2.17 -15.00 10.73
N MET A 26 -1.90 -14.73 9.46
CA MET A 26 -2.08 -13.33 9.05
C MET A 26 -3.59 -13.07 9.13
N ALA A 27 -4.03 -12.21 10.05
CA ALA A 27 -5.36 -11.62 10.08
C ALA A 27 -5.59 -10.78 8.81
N ARG A 28 -5.56 -11.43 7.64
CA ARG A 28 -5.96 -10.87 6.36
C ARG A 28 -7.47 -10.97 6.38
N THR A 29 -8.08 -9.98 7.01
CA THR A 29 -9.44 -9.61 6.64
C THR A 29 -9.50 -9.68 5.12
N SER A 30 -10.42 -10.47 4.58
CA SER A 30 -10.77 -10.46 3.17
C SER A 30 -11.41 -9.13 2.74
N LEU A 31 -11.15 -8.05 3.50
CA LEU A 31 -11.46 -6.68 3.16
C LEU A 31 -10.57 -6.35 1.97
N GLN A 32 -11.18 -6.45 0.80
CA GLN A 32 -10.61 -6.07 -0.47
C GLN A 32 -10.30 -4.57 -0.40
N THR A 33 -9.10 -4.27 0.09
CA THR A 33 -8.52 -2.93 0.17
C THR A 33 -8.26 -2.44 -1.25
N ALA A 34 -8.42 -1.14 -1.49
CA ALA A 34 -8.11 -0.58 -2.80
C ALA A 34 -6.61 -0.79 -3.10
N PRO A 35 -6.21 -1.21 -4.32
CA PRO A 35 -4.80 -1.20 -4.73
C PRO A 35 -4.14 0.16 -4.44
N ALA A 36 -2.86 0.14 -4.06
CA ALA A 36 -2.15 1.35 -3.66
C ALA A 36 -2.21 2.47 -4.73
N ASP A 37 -2.15 2.09 -6.01
CA ASP A 37 -2.24 3.03 -7.13
C ASP A 37 -3.60 3.76 -7.15
N LEU A 38 -4.70 3.06 -6.87
CA LEU A 38 -6.03 3.68 -6.78
C LEU A 38 -6.16 4.60 -5.57
N GLN A 39 -5.52 4.24 -4.45
CA GLN A 39 -5.46 5.10 -3.26
C GLN A 39 -4.69 6.39 -3.54
N LEU A 40 -3.55 6.31 -4.24
CA LEU A 40 -2.76 7.47 -4.64
C LEU A 40 -3.52 8.36 -5.63
N LEU A 41 -4.24 7.76 -6.57
CA LEU A 41 -5.07 8.48 -7.53
C LEU A 41 -6.18 9.27 -6.81
N CYS A 42 -6.81 8.67 -5.80
CA CYS A 42 -7.74 9.35 -4.92
C CYS A 42 -7.10 10.49 -4.11
N ALA A 43 -5.89 10.29 -3.59
CA ALA A 43 -5.15 11.34 -2.87
C ALA A 43 -4.87 12.56 -3.76
N HIS A 44 -4.46 12.34 -5.02
CA HIS A 44 -4.28 13.43 -6.00
C HIS A 44 -5.59 14.17 -6.31
N ALA A 45 -6.70 13.44 -6.47
CA ALA A 45 -8.00 14.07 -6.73
C ALA A 45 -8.47 14.92 -5.55
N ALA A 46 -8.29 14.44 -4.31
CA ALA A 46 -8.63 15.21 -3.12
C ALA A 46 -7.70 16.41 -2.90
N ALA A 47 -6.44 16.35 -3.33
CA ALA A 47 -5.55 17.51 -3.30
C ALA A 47 -6.13 18.68 -4.11
N GLY A 48 -6.68 18.37 -5.30
CA GLY A 48 -7.40 19.33 -6.14
C GLY A 48 -8.66 19.89 -5.46
N ALA A 49 -9.50 19.02 -4.90
CA ALA A 49 -10.71 19.46 -4.19
C ALA A 49 -10.40 20.34 -2.95
N ALA A 50 -9.31 20.02 -2.25
CA ALA A 50 -8.93 20.68 -1.02
C ALA A 50 -7.96 21.86 -1.24
N GLN A 51 -7.50 22.09 -2.47
CA GLN A 51 -6.53 23.13 -2.84
C GLN A 51 -5.24 23.05 -2.01
N VAL A 52 -4.68 21.85 -1.88
CA VAL A 52 -3.41 21.58 -1.19
C VAL A 52 -2.47 20.78 -2.08
N ASP A 53 -1.19 20.75 -1.73
CA ASP A 53 -0.23 19.86 -2.37
C ASP A 53 -0.61 18.38 -2.13
N SER A 54 -0.50 17.53 -3.15
CA SER A 54 -0.88 16.12 -3.04
C SER A 54 -0.04 15.35 -2.02
N ALA A 55 1.20 15.76 -1.74
CA ALA A 55 2.03 15.17 -0.68
C ALA A 55 1.52 15.49 0.74
N LYS A 56 0.53 16.39 0.87
CA LYS A 56 -0.18 16.67 2.12
C LYS A 56 -1.49 15.89 2.25
N VAL A 57 -1.80 15.03 1.29
CA VAL A 57 -2.98 14.16 1.32
C VAL A 57 -2.58 12.74 1.68
N LEU A 58 -3.15 12.22 2.75
CA LEU A 58 -2.87 10.88 3.25
C LEU A 58 -4.12 9.99 3.12
N PRO A 59 -4.03 8.83 2.46
CA PRO A 59 -5.01 7.77 2.63
C PRO A 59 -5.02 7.30 4.08
N THR A 60 -6.20 7.35 4.70
CA THR A 60 -6.39 6.95 6.10
C THR A 60 -7.09 5.60 6.22
N SER A 61 -7.91 5.26 5.22
CA SER A 61 -8.72 4.04 5.16
C SER A 61 -9.08 3.75 3.71
N SER A 62 -9.30 2.49 3.37
CA SER A 62 -10.00 2.14 2.12
C SER A 62 -10.76 0.83 2.26
N ARG A 63 -11.79 0.66 1.43
CA ARG A 63 -12.60 -0.56 1.37
C ARG A 63 -13.21 -0.72 -0.02
N ALA A 64 -13.46 -1.96 -0.45
CA ALA A 64 -14.34 -2.23 -1.57
C ALA A 64 -15.78 -1.81 -1.23
N LEU A 65 -16.45 -1.23 -2.22
CA LEU A 65 -17.90 -1.00 -2.17
C LEU A 65 -18.64 -2.11 -2.90
N ASP A 66 -18.08 -2.55 -4.03
CA ASP A 66 -18.58 -3.65 -4.86
C ASP A 66 -17.41 -4.27 -5.66
N ALA A 67 -17.71 -5.10 -6.66
CA ALA A 67 -16.70 -5.78 -7.48
C ALA A 67 -15.91 -4.83 -8.41
N ALA A 68 -16.41 -3.63 -8.67
CA ALA A 68 -15.87 -2.67 -9.62
C ALA A 68 -15.41 -1.36 -8.98
N SER A 69 -15.67 -1.12 -7.69
CA SER A 69 -15.38 0.15 -7.04
C SER A 69 -14.90 0.05 -5.59
N TYR A 70 -14.12 1.06 -5.19
CA TYR A 70 -13.57 1.24 -3.86
C TYR A 70 -13.91 2.61 -3.32
N SER A 71 -14.02 2.69 -1.99
CA SER A 71 -14.04 3.92 -1.22
C SER A 71 -12.70 4.09 -0.53
N VAL A 72 -12.11 5.28 -0.66
CA VAL A 72 -10.85 5.67 -0.02
C VAL A 72 -11.11 6.90 0.83
N ASP A 73 -10.87 6.79 2.14
CA ASP A 73 -10.97 7.91 3.07
C ASP A 73 -9.62 8.61 3.18
N LEU A 74 -9.62 9.92 3.03
CA LEU A 74 -8.43 10.75 2.87
C LEU A 74 -8.42 11.86 3.93
N ASP A 75 -7.23 12.20 4.41
CA ASP A 75 -6.97 13.44 5.13
C ASP A 75 -6.18 14.38 4.23
N ALA A 76 -6.71 15.57 3.96
CA ALA A 76 -6.04 16.61 3.18
C ALA A 76 -5.82 17.84 4.06
N ALA A 77 -4.68 17.85 4.76
CA ALA A 77 -4.29 18.87 5.72
C ALA A 77 -5.33 19.10 6.84
N GLY A 78 -5.80 18.00 7.44
CA GLY A 78 -6.76 18.00 8.55
C GLY A 78 -8.23 18.01 8.14
N ARG A 79 -8.54 18.13 6.84
CA ARG A 79 -9.90 17.98 6.31
C ARG A 79 -10.12 16.57 5.79
N LYS A 80 -11.27 15.98 6.10
CA LYS A 80 -11.60 14.61 5.71
C LYS A 80 -12.39 14.59 4.41
N PHE A 81 -12.05 13.62 3.57
CA PHE A 81 -12.74 13.36 2.31
C PHE A 81 -12.96 11.87 2.14
N THR A 82 -14.01 11.52 1.41
CA THR A 82 -14.20 10.18 0.85
C THR A 82 -14.11 10.29 -0.67
N CYS A 83 -13.24 9.48 -1.25
CA CYS A 83 -13.09 9.34 -2.69
C CYS A 83 -13.66 7.99 -3.13
N ILE A 84 -14.48 8.00 -4.18
CA ILE A 84 -14.94 6.77 -4.84
C ILE A 84 -14.18 6.62 -6.15
N VAL A 85 -13.54 5.47 -6.35
CA VAL A 85 -12.72 5.15 -7.52
C VAL A 85 -13.07 3.76 -8.04
N ASP A 86 -13.14 3.61 -9.36
CA ASP A 86 -13.35 2.31 -9.97
C ASP A 86 -12.04 1.53 -10.21
N THR A 87 -12.17 0.24 -10.50
CA THR A 87 -11.05 -0.67 -10.81
C THR A 87 -10.28 -0.28 -12.08
N ALA A 88 -10.84 0.60 -12.93
CA ALA A 88 -10.19 1.13 -14.12
C ALA A 88 -9.39 2.43 -13.83
N GLY A 89 -9.37 2.91 -12.59
CA GLY A 89 -8.65 4.12 -12.20
C GLY A 89 -9.41 5.42 -12.43
N SER A 90 -10.74 5.37 -12.62
CA SER A 90 -11.56 6.57 -12.74
C SER A 90 -12.13 6.99 -11.40
N VAL A 91 -11.85 8.23 -10.98
CA VAL A 91 -12.49 8.86 -9.81
C VAL A 91 -13.94 9.19 -10.16
N LYS A 92 -14.88 8.62 -9.42
CA LYS A 92 -16.32 8.88 -9.55
C LYS A 92 -16.75 10.08 -8.71
N SER A 93 -16.17 10.24 -7.53
CA SER A 93 -16.46 11.39 -6.67
C SER A 93 -15.35 11.61 -5.66
N VAL A 94 -15.25 12.87 -5.20
CA VAL A 94 -14.51 13.28 -4.01
C VAL A 94 -15.44 14.18 -3.21
N THR A 95 -15.82 13.73 -2.02
CA THR A 95 -16.78 14.45 -1.18
C THR A 95 -16.15 14.72 0.19
N PRO A 96 -16.25 15.96 0.73
CA PRO A 96 -15.95 16.20 2.13
C PRO A 96 -16.81 15.32 3.04
N VAL A 97 -16.25 14.92 4.19
CA VAL A 97 -16.94 14.18 5.26
C VAL A 97 -17.32 15.13 6.38
#